data_AF-A0A1F7U7B0-F1
#
_entry.id   AF-A0A1F7U7B0-F1
#
_cell.length_a   1.000
_cell.length_b   1.000
_cell.length_c   1.000
_cell.angle_alpha   90.00
_cell.angle_beta   90.00
_cell.angle_gamma   90.00
#
_symmetry.space_group_name_H-M   'P 1'
#
loop_
_entity.id
_entity.type
_entity.pdbx_description
1 polymer ?
#
loop_
_entity_poly.entity_id
_entity_poly.type
_entity_poly.pdbx_seq_one_letter_code
_entity_poly.pdbx_strand_id
1 'polypeptide(L)'
;MSQIKKYSTIAGSSLLTLFYASPALAIATGLEETGKAAFGTLPETDITVIVGRVISAALGLLGIIFLVLTVYGGFLWMTAAGNEQQIEKAKKMLVSAVIGLVIVSAGYAITNFVITQLTTAVGV
;
A
#
# COMPACT_ATOMS: atom_id res chain seq x y z
N MET A 1 43.89 26.16 15.09
CA MET A 1 43.30 25.37 13.97
C MET A 1 42.19 24.41 14.42
N SER A 2 41.40 24.74 15.46
CA SER A 2 40.46 23.78 16.11
C SER A 2 38.96 24.04 15.85
N GLN A 3 38.55 25.23 15.41
CA GLN A 3 37.14 25.59 15.29
C GLN A 3 36.48 25.16 13.96
N ILE A 4 37.28 24.80 12.95
CA ILE A 4 36.80 24.43 11.61
C ILE A 4 36.28 22.98 11.57
N LYS A 5 36.89 22.06 12.35
CA LYS A 5 36.41 20.66 12.44
C LYS A 5 35.08 20.52 13.18
N LYS A 6 34.80 21.40 14.15
CA LYS A 6 33.61 21.31 15.03
C LYS A 6 32.29 21.52 14.28
N TYR A 7 32.28 22.39 13.26
CA TYR A 7 31.09 22.65 12.44
C TYR A 7 30.80 21.53 11.42
N SER A 8 31.83 20.80 10.97
CA SER A 8 31.67 19.64 10.07
C SER A 8 30.98 18.45 10.74
N THR A 9 31.20 18.23 12.04
CA THR A 9 30.56 17.13 12.80
C THR A 9 29.09 17.41 13.12
N ILE A 10 28.72 18.67 13.36
CA ILE A 10 27.34 19.08 13.66
C ILE A 10 26.48 19.13 12.39
N ALA A 11 27.06 19.52 11.24
CA ALA A 11 26.40 19.39 9.94
C ALA A 11 26.14 17.91 9.58
N GLY A 12 27.11 17.02 9.86
CA GLY A 12 26.97 15.58 9.61
C GLY A 12 25.92 14.87 10.47
N SER A 13 25.78 15.23 11.75
CA SER A 13 24.76 14.65 12.63
C SER A 13 23.33 15.09 12.29
N SER A 14 23.17 16.30 11.78
CA SER A 14 21.86 16.85 11.35
C SER A 14 21.34 16.19 10.06
N LEU A 15 22.27 15.79 9.18
CA LEU A 15 21.95 15.04 7.95
C LEU A 15 21.55 13.59 8.23
N LEU A 16 22.10 12.94 9.26
CA LEU A 16 21.73 11.58 9.65
C LEU A 16 20.29 11.50 10.19
N THR A 17 19.86 12.50 10.96
CA THR A 17 18.48 12.57 11.46
C THR A 17 17.46 12.82 10.34
N LEU A 18 17.84 13.55 9.30
CA LEU A 18 17.01 13.73 8.09
C LEU A 18 16.89 12.44 7.26
N PHE A 19 17.92 11.58 7.26
CA PHE A 19 17.90 10.30 6.54
C PHE A 19 17.10 9.20 7.27
N TYR A 20 16.98 9.29 8.60
CA TYR A 20 16.10 8.42 9.41
C TYR A 20 14.67 8.98 9.56
N ALA A 21 14.48 10.30 9.44
CA ALA A 21 13.16 10.94 9.47
C ALA A 21 12.38 10.78 8.15
N SER A 22 13.08 10.56 7.02
CA SER A 22 12.45 10.40 5.71
C SER A 22 11.60 9.13 5.56
N PRO A 23 11.96 7.91 6.04
CA PRO A 23 11.03 6.78 5.98
C PRO A 23 9.82 6.99 6.90
N ALA A 24 9.99 7.60 8.08
CA ALA A 24 8.89 7.83 9.00
C ALA A 24 7.88 8.88 8.46
N LEU A 25 8.38 9.97 7.87
CA LEU A 25 7.55 10.99 7.23
C LEU A 25 6.94 10.49 5.91
N ALA A 26 7.66 9.69 5.12
CA ALA A 26 7.13 9.08 3.89
C ALA A 26 6.06 8.02 4.17
N ILE A 27 6.15 7.28 5.28
CA ILE A 27 5.09 6.36 5.73
C ILE A 27 3.88 7.17 6.21
N ALA A 28 4.06 8.30 6.90
CA ALA A 28 2.97 9.15 7.36
C ALA A 28 2.22 9.84 6.20
N THR A 29 2.94 10.44 5.25
CA THR A 29 2.35 11.04 4.04
C THR A 29 1.82 9.96 3.11
N GLY A 30 2.51 8.83 3.01
CA GLY A 30 2.07 7.68 2.24
C GLY A 30 0.77 7.10 2.76
N LEU A 31 0.58 7.01 4.08
CA LEU A 31 -0.66 6.52 4.67
C LEU A 31 -1.83 7.50 4.46
N GLU A 32 -1.57 8.83 4.51
CA GLU A 32 -2.58 9.84 4.20
C GLU A 32 -2.97 9.84 2.70
N GLU A 33 -2.00 9.76 1.80
CA GLU A 33 -2.24 9.66 0.34
C GLU A 33 -2.91 8.34 -0.03
N THR A 34 -2.48 7.22 0.55
CA THR A 34 -3.14 5.92 0.36
C THR A 34 -4.54 5.95 0.96
N GLY A 35 -4.74 6.64 2.09
CA GLY A 35 -6.05 6.85 2.71
C GLY A 35 -6.97 7.70 1.84
N LYS A 36 -6.48 8.76 1.22
CA LYS A 36 -7.26 9.57 0.26
C LYS A 36 -7.59 8.79 -1.01
N ALA A 37 -6.63 8.04 -1.56
CA ALA A 37 -6.85 7.16 -2.70
C ALA A 37 -7.84 6.03 -2.37
N ALA A 38 -7.82 5.51 -1.13
CA ALA A 38 -8.69 4.44 -0.68
C ALA A 38 -10.05 4.92 -0.14
N PHE A 39 -10.23 6.17 0.31
CA PHE A 39 -11.48 6.59 0.96
C PHE A 39 -12.15 7.81 0.29
N GLY A 40 -11.50 8.44 -0.69
CA GLY A 40 -12.02 9.57 -1.45
C GLY A 40 -12.13 10.87 -0.63
N THR A 41 -12.33 11.99 -1.33
CA THR A 41 -12.62 13.29 -0.70
C THR A 41 -14.12 13.60 -0.82
N LEU A 42 -14.72 14.12 0.24
CA LEU A 42 -16.10 14.61 0.28
C LEU A 42 -16.14 16.00 -0.41
N PRO A 43 -17.18 16.44 -1.13
CA PRO A 43 -18.49 15.84 -1.46
C PRO A 43 -18.80 15.86 -2.98
N GLU A 44 -19.81 15.13 -3.47
CA GLU A 44 -20.80 15.55 -4.50
C GLU A 44 -21.90 14.46 -4.59
N THR A 45 -23.14 14.87 -4.76
CA THR A 45 -24.39 14.08 -4.66
C THR A 45 -24.61 13.19 -5.89
N ASP A 46 -23.54 12.60 -6.42
CA ASP A 46 -23.59 11.75 -7.60
C ASP A 46 -23.48 10.28 -7.19
N ILE A 47 -24.39 9.44 -7.70
CA ILE A 47 -24.47 8.02 -7.32
C ILE A 47 -23.14 7.31 -7.62
N THR A 48 -22.45 7.74 -8.68
CA THR A 48 -21.12 7.27 -9.08
C THR A 48 -20.06 7.51 -8.01
N VAL A 49 -20.11 8.66 -7.31
CA VAL A 49 -19.16 9.00 -6.23
C VAL A 49 -19.43 8.17 -4.98
N ILE A 50 -20.69 7.94 -4.64
CA ILE A 50 -21.08 7.09 -3.50
C ILE A 50 -20.61 5.65 -3.73
N VAL A 51 -20.84 5.11 -4.92
CA VAL A 51 -20.38 3.76 -5.30
C VAL A 51 -18.86 3.68 -5.31
N GLY A 52 -18.19 4.67 -5.90
CA GLY A 52 -16.73 4.78 -5.88
C GLY A 52 -16.17 4.79 -4.46
N ARG A 53 -16.79 5.52 -3.53
CA ARG A 53 -16.37 5.56 -2.13
C ARG A 53 -16.54 4.23 -1.41
N VAL A 54 -17.65 3.53 -1.62
CA VAL A 54 -17.88 2.19 -1.03
C VAL A 54 -16.86 1.19 -1.56
N ILE A 55 -16.60 1.21 -2.86
CA ILE A 55 -15.60 0.35 -3.51
C ILE A 55 -14.22 0.65 -2.93
N SER A 56 -13.79 1.92 -2.93
CA SER A 56 -12.47 2.28 -2.42
C SER A 56 -12.33 1.90 -0.94
N ALA A 57 -13.36 2.14 -0.11
CA ALA A 57 -13.33 1.75 1.29
C ALA A 57 -13.23 0.23 1.49
N ALA A 58 -13.94 -0.56 0.68
CA ALA A 58 -13.83 -2.01 0.67
C ALA A 58 -12.44 -2.46 0.20
N LEU A 59 -11.87 -1.83 -0.82
CA LEU A 59 -10.51 -2.11 -1.31
C LEU A 59 -9.46 -1.79 -0.24
N GLY A 60 -9.60 -0.69 0.49
CA GLY A 60 -8.72 -0.33 1.60
C GLY A 60 -8.75 -1.36 2.73
N LEU A 61 -9.95 -1.78 3.15
CA LEU A 61 -10.12 -2.83 4.16
C LEU A 61 -9.51 -4.17 3.69
N LEU A 62 -9.78 -4.55 2.43
CA LEU A 62 -9.22 -5.76 1.84
C LEU A 62 -7.69 -5.71 1.80
N GLY A 63 -7.08 -4.58 1.43
CA GLY A 63 -5.64 -4.41 1.41
C GLY A 63 -4.99 -4.70 2.77
N ILE A 64 -5.60 -4.23 3.86
CA ILE A 64 -5.13 -4.51 5.22
C ILE A 64 -5.25 -6.00 5.55
N ILE A 65 -6.36 -6.64 5.16
CA ILE A 65 -6.57 -8.08 5.35
C ILE A 65 -5.50 -8.88 4.59
N PHE A 66 -5.22 -8.53 3.33
CA PHE A 66 -4.17 -9.17 2.53
C PHE A 66 -2.78 -8.99 3.15
N LEU A 67 -2.49 -7.82 3.72
CA LEU A 67 -1.25 -7.58 4.45
C LEU A 67 -1.11 -8.54 5.63
N VAL A 68 -2.15 -8.65 6.47
CA VAL A 68 -2.15 -9.55 7.63
C VAL A 68 -2.00 -11.02 7.22
N LEU A 69 -2.73 -11.45 6.18
CA LEU A 69 -2.63 -12.82 5.65
C LEU A 69 -1.23 -13.13 5.10
N THR A 70 -0.60 -12.16 4.44
CA THR A 70 0.76 -12.31 3.90
C THR A 70 1.79 -12.45 5.03
N VAL A 71 1.67 -11.64 6.08
CA VAL A 71 2.53 -11.75 7.27
C VAL A 71 2.31 -13.08 7.98
N TYR A 72 1.06 -13.50 8.17
CA TYR A 72 0.73 -14.78 8.81
C TYR A 72 1.23 -15.98 7.99
N GLY A 73 1.02 -15.98 6.68
CA GLY A 73 1.53 -17.01 5.77
C GLY A 73 3.05 -17.07 5.74
N GLY A 74 3.71 -15.90 5.79
CA GLY A 74 5.17 -15.80 5.90
C GLY A 74 5.70 -16.36 7.22
N PHE A 75 5.03 -16.05 8.33
CA PHE A 75 5.36 -16.60 9.64
C PHE A 75 5.21 -18.13 9.65
N LEU A 76 4.10 -18.64 9.14
CA LEU A 76 3.83 -20.08 9.04
C LEU A 76 4.92 -20.78 8.21
N TRP A 77 5.35 -20.16 7.11
CA TRP A 77 6.42 -20.70 6.28
C TRP A 77 7.77 -20.73 7.00
N MET A 78 8.11 -19.67 7.75
CA MET A 78 9.33 -19.60 8.55
C MET A 78 9.33 -20.60 9.72
N THR A 79 8.18 -20.83 10.36
CA THR A 79 8.05 -21.76 11.49
C THR A 79 7.92 -23.23 11.08
N ALA A 80 7.78 -23.53 9.78
CA ALA A 80 7.55 -24.89 9.30
C ALA A 80 8.72 -25.85 9.58
N ALA A 81 9.92 -25.34 9.89
CA ALA A 81 11.07 -26.10 10.41
C ALA A 81 11.40 -27.42 9.67
N GLY A 82 11.14 -27.47 8.35
CA GLY A 82 11.38 -28.66 7.52
C GLY A 82 10.21 -29.63 7.39
N ASN A 83 9.06 -29.37 8.00
CA ASN A 83 7.83 -30.12 7.76
C ASN A 83 7.23 -29.73 6.40
N GLU A 84 7.36 -30.63 5.41
CA GLU A 84 6.88 -30.42 4.04
C GLU A 84 5.40 -30.05 3.95
N GLN A 85 4.54 -30.64 4.79
CA GLN A 85 3.10 -30.32 4.78
C GLN A 85 2.83 -28.88 5.22
N GLN A 86 3.58 -28.37 6.20
CA GLN A 86 3.45 -26.98 6.63
C GLN A 86 4.01 -26.01 5.59
N ILE A 87 5.11 -26.37 4.94
CA ILE A 87 5.70 -25.57 3.84
C ILE A 87 4.72 -25.48 2.67
N GLU A 88 4.11 -26.59 2.26
CA GLU A 88 3.16 -26.63 1.16
C GLU A 88 1.91 -25.81 1.49
N LYS A 89 1.37 -25.95 2.71
CA LYS A 89 0.23 -25.17 3.18
C LYS A 89 0.52 -23.67 3.20
N ALA A 90 1.69 -23.27 3.70
CA ALA A 90 2.10 -21.87 3.73
C ALA A 90 2.30 -21.30 2.32
N LYS A 91 2.95 -22.05 1.42
CA LYS A 91 3.08 -21.68 0.00
C LYS A 91 1.71 -21.50 -0.66
N LYS A 92 0.78 -22.45 -0.48
CA LYS A 92 -0.56 -22.36 -1.05
C LYS A 92 -1.30 -21.12 -0.55
N MET A 93 -1.17 -20.81 0.74
CA MET A 93 -1.75 -19.61 1.34
C MET A 93 -1.15 -18.33 0.73
N LEU A 94 0.18 -18.23 0.63
CA LEU A 94 0.85 -17.08 0.03
C LEU A 94 0.49 -16.91 -1.45
N VAL A 95 0.48 -17.98 -2.23
CA VAL A 95 0.07 -17.94 -3.65
C VAL A 95 -1.38 -17.46 -3.77
N SER A 96 -2.29 -17.97 -2.94
CA SER A 96 -3.68 -17.52 -2.95
C SER A 96 -3.85 -16.05 -2.56
N ALA A 97 -3.05 -15.56 -1.61
CA ALA A 97 -3.03 -14.16 -1.20
C ALA A 97 -2.53 -13.26 -2.33
N VAL A 98 -1.46 -13.65 -3.04
CA VAL A 98 -0.92 -12.91 -4.18
C VAL A 98 -1.93 -12.87 -5.34
N ILE A 99 -2.56 -14.00 -5.66
CA ILE A 99 -3.58 -14.06 -6.72
C ILE A 99 -4.76 -13.13 -6.38
N GLY A 100 -5.23 -13.15 -5.13
CA GLY A 100 -6.29 -12.24 -4.68
C GLY A 100 -5.91 -10.77 -4.83
N LEU A 101 -4.68 -10.40 -4.46
CA LEU A 101 -4.17 -9.04 -4.61
C LEU A 101 -4.10 -8.60 -6.08
N VAL A 102 -3.66 -9.50 -6.97
CA VAL A 102 -3.61 -9.25 -8.41
C VAL A 102 -5.01 -9.05 -8.99
N ILE A 103 -5.98 -9.87 -8.61
CA ILE A 103 -7.37 -9.75 -9.10
C ILE A 103 -7.99 -8.41 -8.68
N VAL A 104 -7.83 -8.01 -7.42
CA VAL A 104 -8.35 -6.73 -6.93
C VAL A 104 -7.71 -5.55 -7.66
N SER A 105 -6.38 -5.61 -7.86
CA SER A 105 -5.63 -4.57 -8.59
C SER A 105 -6.05 -4.49 -10.06
N ALA A 106 -6.22 -5.65 -10.71
CA ALA A 106 -6.67 -5.75 -12.09
C ALA A 106 -8.11 -5.25 -12.26
N GLY A 107 -9.00 -5.58 -11.32
CA GLY A 107 -10.38 -5.09 -11.32
C GLY A 107 -10.45 -3.57 -11.29
N TYR A 108 -9.70 -2.94 -10.38
CA TYR A 108 -9.62 -1.47 -10.32
C TYR A 108 -9.05 -0.86 -11.61
N ALA A 109 -7.96 -1.43 -12.14
CA ALA A 109 -7.34 -0.95 -13.38
C ALA A 109 -8.31 -1.04 -14.57
N ILE A 110 -9.06 -2.14 -14.69
CA ILE A 110 -10.05 -2.33 -15.76
C ILE A 110 -11.20 -1.34 -15.62
N THR A 111 -11.76 -1.16 -14.41
CA THR A 111 -12.83 -0.19 -14.17
C THR A 111 -12.39 1.21 -14.57
N ASN A 112 -11.19 1.63 -14.17
CA ASN A 112 -10.69 2.95 -14.48
C ASN A 112 -10.40 3.12 -15.98
N PHE A 113 -9.92 2.06 -16.64
CA PHE A 113 -9.73 2.03 -18.09
C PHE A 113 -11.07 2.20 -18.82
N VAL A 114 -12.10 1.45 -18.45
CA VAL A 114 -13.43 1.55 -19.08
C VAL A 114 -14.03 2.94 -18.89
N ILE A 115 -13.97 3.50 -17.67
CA ILE A 115 -14.46 4.86 -17.40
C ILE A 115 -13.71 5.89 -18.24
N THR A 116 -12.37 5.82 -18.28
CA THR A 116 -11.55 6.75 -19.06
C THR A 116 -11.88 6.70 -20.55
N GLN A 117 -12.07 5.49 -21.10
CA GLN A 117 -12.43 5.32 -22.51
C GLN A 117 -13.84 5.84 -22.80
N LEU A 118 -14.78 5.66 -21.88
CA LEU A 118 -16.13 6.21 -22.00
C LEU A 118 -16.12 7.74 -21.93
N THR A 119 -15.41 8.35 -20.97
CA THR A 119 -15.30 9.82 -20.86
C THR A 119 -14.68 10.42 -22.12
N THR A 120 -13.58 9.82 -22.61
CA THR A 120 -12.91 10.23 -23.86
C THR A 120 -13.84 10.12 -25.08
N ALA A 121 -14.66 9.07 -25.16
CA ALA A 121 -15.58 8.86 -26.28
C ALA A 121 -16.80 9.80 -26.24
N VAL A 122 -17.25 10.21 -25.05
CA VAL A 122 -18.39 11.12 -24.87
C VAL A 122 -17.97 12.60 -25.04
N GLY A 123 -16.66 12.88 -25.16
CA GLY A 123 -16.14 14.20 -25.55
C GLY A 123 -16.29 15.29 -24.50
N VAL A 124 -16.43 14.89 -23.23
CA VAL A 124 -16.34 15.72 -22.02
C VAL A 124 -15.07 15.39 -21.27
#